data_AF-A0A914PT60-F1
#
_entry.id   AF-A0A914PT60-F1
#
_cell.length_a   1.000
_cell.length_b   1.000
_cell.length_c   1.000
_cell.angle_alpha   90.00
_cell.angle_beta   90.00
_cell.angle_gamma   90.00
#
_symmetry.space_group_name_H-M   'P 1'
#
loop_
_entity.id
_entity.type
_entity.pdbx_description
1 polymer ?
#
loop_
_entity_poly.entity_id
_entity_poly.type
_entity_poly.pdbx_seq_one_letter_code
_entity_poly.pdbx_strand_id
1 'polypeptide(L)'
;MSLKRKFHELRRLFRHQTIQFIAFALVILCVERAGEHISHVRGGRSNFNAIPDNGELPGSEDPETVLKDSLGNFEPAEEIDAGTPGELGKPVHIDSSLPDVKRAFSDFGFNTYVSDMISMNRSLPDM
;
A
#
# COMPACT_ATOMS: atom_id res chain seq x y z
N MET A 1 15.72 -56.68 8.90
CA MET A 1 16.37 -55.86 7.85
C MET A 1 17.71 -55.35 8.36
N SER A 2 18.80 -55.61 7.62
CA SER A 2 20.19 -55.41 8.07
C SER A 2 20.59 -53.94 8.18
N LEU A 3 21.12 -53.54 9.35
CA LEU A 3 21.60 -52.19 9.70
C LEU A 3 22.60 -51.61 8.69
N LYS A 4 23.32 -52.48 7.97
CA LYS A 4 24.28 -52.09 6.92
C LYS A 4 23.60 -51.37 5.74
N ARG A 5 22.34 -51.69 5.43
CA ARG A 5 21.57 -51.00 4.36
C ARG A 5 21.12 -49.60 4.78
N LYS A 6 20.70 -49.43 6.04
CA LYS A 6 20.29 -48.11 6.58
C LYS A 6 21.44 -47.11 6.63
N PHE A 7 22.66 -47.57 6.91
CA PHE A 7 23.85 -46.71 6.97
C PHE A 7 24.25 -46.14 5.60
N HIS A 8 24.08 -46.94 4.54
CA HIS A 8 24.32 -46.48 3.18
C HIS A 8 23.30 -45.43 2.71
N GLU A 9 22.03 -45.58 3.10
CA GLU A 9 20.99 -44.59 2.76
C GLU A 9 21.16 -43.28 3.54
N LEU A 10 21.56 -43.35 4.81
CA LEU A 10 21.87 -42.17 5.62
C LEU A 10 23.04 -41.38 5.01
N ARG A 11 24.10 -42.08 4.56
CA ARG A 11 25.26 -41.46 3.92
C ARG A 11 24.91 -40.84 2.56
N ARG A 12 23.91 -41.36 1.85
CA ARG A 12 23.37 -40.78 0.60
C ARG A 12 22.56 -39.50 0.87
N LEU A 13 21.77 -39.47 1.95
CA LEU A 13 20.99 -38.30 2.36
C LEU A 13 21.89 -37.11 2.76
N PHE A 14 22.93 -37.36 3.56
CA PHE A 14 23.86 -36.31 3.99
C PHE A 14 24.68 -35.69 2.86
N ARG A 15 24.91 -36.42 1.75
CA ARG A 15 25.65 -35.90 0.59
C ARG A 15 24.78 -35.08 -0.36
N HIS A 16 23.46 -35.32 -0.39
CA HIS A 16 22.56 -34.62 -1.30
C HIS A 16 22.03 -33.31 -0.69
N GLN A 17 21.75 -33.29 0.61
CA GLN A 17 21.28 -32.09 1.30
C GLN A 17 22.39 -31.03 1.41
N THR A 18 23.64 -31.44 1.65
CA THR A 18 24.79 -30.51 1.73
C THR A 18 25.06 -29.80 0.39
N ILE A 19 24.96 -30.52 -0.73
CA ILE A 19 25.11 -29.93 -2.07
C ILE A 19 23.99 -28.91 -2.35
N GLN A 20 22.75 -29.21 -1.96
CA GLN A 20 21.62 -28.28 -2.13
C GLN A 20 21.80 -27.00 -1.31
N PHE A 21 22.27 -27.10 -0.06
CA PHE A 21 22.56 -25.93 0.77
C PHE A 21 23.69 -25.07 0.19
N ILE A 22 24.77 -25.68 -0.31
CA ILE A 22 25.88 -24.94 -0.93
C ILE A 22 25.42 -24.24 -2.22
N ALA A 23 24.63 -24.92 -3.05
CA ALA A 23 24.08 -24.33 -4.27
C ALA A 23 23.15 -23.14 -3.96
N PHE A 24 22.29 -23.27 -2.95
CA PHE A 24 21.39 -22.19 -2.52
C PHE A 24 22.17 -20.98 -1.97
N ALA A 25 23.20 -21.21 -1.16
CA ALA A 25 24.07 -20.16 -0.65
C ALA A 25 24.82 -19.40 -1.77
N LEU A 26 25.29 -20.12 -2.80
CA LEU A 26 25.91 -19.50 -3.98
C LEU A 26 24.92 -18.65 -4.79
N VAL A 27 23.66 -19.08 -4.91
CA VAL A 27 22.62 -18.29 -5.59
C VAL A 27 22.34 -16.99 -4.83
N ILE A 28 22.23 -17.04 -3.50
CA ILE A 28 22.03 -15.84 -2.67
C ILE A 28 23.21 -14.86 -2.86
N LEU A 29 24.45 -15.36 -2.78
CA LEU A 29 25.65 -14.53 -2.98
C LEU A 29 25.71 -13.90 -4.39
N CYS A 30 25.27 -14.63 -5.43
CA CYS A 30 25.19 -14.10 -6.78
C CYS A 30 24.12 -13.01 -6.93
N VAL A 31 22.97 -13.13 -6.25
CA VAL A 31 21.90 -12.13 -6.28
C VAL A 31 22.31 -10.83 -5.57
N GLU A 32 22.94 -10.92 -4.40
CA GLU A 32 23.48 -9.73 -3.71
C GLU A 32 24.50 -8.98 -4.58
N ARG A 33 25.42 -9.73 -5.21
CA ARG A 33 26.46 -9.13 -6.06
C ARG A 33 25.92 -8.53 -7.36
N ALA A 34 24.79 -9.01 -7.87
CA ALA A 34 24.13 -8.44 -9.04
C ALA A 34 23.33 -7.16 -8.70
N GLY A 35 22.89 -7.01 -7.45
CA GLY A 35 22.17 -5.82 -6.97
C GLY A 35 22.99 -4.53 -6.98
N GLU A 36 24.32 -4.63 -6.77
CA GLU A 36 25.21 -3.45 -6.74
C GLU A 36 25.46 -2.81 -8.12
N HIS A 37 25.26 -3.55 -9.22
CA HIS A 37 25.51 -3.03 -10.57
C HIS A 37 24.34 -2.21 -11.17
N ILE A 38 23.16 -2.24 -10.55
CA ILE A 38 21.94 -1.55 -11.07
C ILE A 38 21.79 -0.13 -10.48
N SER A 39 22.65 0.28 -9.54
CA SER A 39 22.54 1.57 -8.86
C SER A 39 23.07 2.78 -9.66
N HIS A 40 23.72 2.58 -10.82
CA HIS A 40 24.47 3.65 -11.49
C HIS A 40 23.80 4.28 -12.74
N VAL A 41 22.56 3.89 -13.08
CA VAL A 41 21.83 4.43 -14.25
C VAL A 41 20.46 4.97 -13.85
N ARG A 42 20.42 6.01 -13.01
CA ARG A 42 19.23 6.87 -12.90
C ARG A 42 19.60 8.27 -12.43
N GLY A 43 20.29 9.01 -13.29
CA GLY A 43 20.66 10.40 -13.07
C GLY A 43 20.28 11.30 -14.24
N GLY A 44 19.10 11.09 -14.83
CA GLY A 44 18.54 12.04 -15.81
C GLY A 44 18.06 13.29 -15.08
N ARG A 45 18.92 14.30 -14.97
CA ARG A 45 18.53 15.66 -14.57
C ARG A 45 17.53 16.19 -15.60
N SER A 46 16.25 16.20 -15.26
CA SER A 46 15.28 17.04 -15.93
C SER A 46 15.63 18.49 -15.60
N ASN A 47 15.83 19.30 -16.64
CA ASN A 47 15.85 20.76 -16.50
C ASN A 47 14.46 21.21 -16.06
N PHE A 48 14.26 21.31 -14.75
CA PHE A 48 13.09 21.95 -14.19
C PHE A 48 13.28 23.44 -14.43
N ASN A 49 12.51 24.00 -15.37
CA ASN A 49 12.43 25.45 -15.53
C ASN A 49 11.95 26.01 -14.18
N ALA A 50 12.84 26.73 -13.50
CA ALA A 50 12.53 27.38 -12.24
C ALA A 50 11.38 28.37 -12.48
N ILE A 51 10.24 28.11 -11.84
CA ILE A 51 9.18 29.09 -11.70
C ILE A 51 9.80 30.30 -10.98
N PRO A 52 9.63 31.54 -11.48
CA PRO A 52 10.17 32.71 -10.82
C PRO A 52 9.64 32.76 -9.38
N ASP A 53 10.57 32.70 -8.43
CA ASP A 53 10.30 32.84 -7.00
C ASP A 53 9.95 34.30 -6.73
N ASN A 54 8.67 34.63 -6.85
CA ASN A 54 8.14 35.96 -6.56
C ASN A 54 8.06 36.22 -5.03
N GLY A 55 8.66 35.37 -4.19
CA GLY A 55 8.61 35.49 -2.73
C GLY A 55 7.23 35.22 -2.11
N GLU A 56 6.26 34.87 -2.95
CA GLU A 56 4.91 34.52 -2.54
C GLU A 56 4.88 33.06 -2.10
N LEU A 57 4.84 32.85 -0.79
CA LEU A 57 4.77 31.53 -0.22
C LEU A 57 3.41 30.89 -0.57
N PRO A 58 3.37 29.59 -0.88
CA PRO A 58 2.09 28.89 -1.04
C PRO A 58 1.25 29.06 0.23
N GLY A 59 0.04 29.61 0.06
CA GLY A 59 -0.87 29.94 1.17
C GLY A 59 -0.91 31.44 1.56
N SER A 60 -0.30 32.34 0.78
CA SER A 60 -0.62 33.77 0.86
C SER A 60 -2.10 34.03 0.52
N GLU A 61 -2.64 35.13 1.03
CA GLU A 61 -4.00 35.56 0.69
C GLU A 61 -4.06 35.90 -0.81
N ASP A 62 -4.93 35.20 -1.55
CA ASP A 62 -5.19 35.51 -2.95
C ASP A 62 -6.08 36.76 -3.02
N PRO A 63 -5.58 37.92 -3.49
CA PRO A 63 -6.36 39.15 -3.56
C PRO A 63 -7.56 39.07 -4.52
N GLU A 64 -7.61 38.06 -5.39
CA GLU A 64 -8.76 37.84 -6.30
C GLU A 64 -9.88 37.02 -5.64
N THR A 65 -9.62 36.37 -4.51
CA THR A 65 -10.65 35.62 -3.77
C THR A 65 -11.51 36.59 -2.95
N VAL A 66 -12.77 36.76 -3.35
CA VAL A 66 -13.73 37.65 -2.67
C VAL A 66 -14.90 36.84 -2.13
N LEU A 67 -15.11 36.89 -0.80
CA LEU A 67 -16.29 36.29 -0.16
C LEU A 67 -17.55 37.06 -0.58
N LYS A 68 -18.52 36.34 -1.13
CA LYS A 68 -19.84 36.86 -1.53
C LYS A 68 -20.92 36.04 -0.86
N ASP A 69 -22.10 36.63 -0.68
CA ASP A 69 -23.26 35.97 -0.04
C ASP A 69 -24.00 34.97 -0.96
N SER A 70 -23.59 34.85 -2.22
CA SER A 70 -24.15 33.92 -3.20
C SER A 70 -23.30 32.66 -3.33
N LEU A 71 -23.92 31.55 -3.75
CA LEU A 71 -23.18 30.34 -4.15
C LEU A 71 -22.10 30.72 -5.17
N GLY A 72 -20.86 30.35 -4.88
CA GLY A 72 -19.72 30.68 -5.72
C GLY A 72 -19.58 29.73 -6.92
N ASN A 73 -18.38 29.75 -7.49
CA ASN A 73 -18.02 29.07 -8.72
C ASN A 73 -17.21 27.78 -8.51
N PHE A 74 -16.89 27.43 -7.26
CA PHE A 74 -16.13 26.22 -6.90
C PHE A 74 -16.91 25.25 -6.01
N GLU A 75 -18.06 25.68 -5.51
CA GLU A 75 -19.00 24.87 -4.78
C GLU A 75 -19.54 23.78 -5.73
N PRO A 76 -19.43 22.51 -5.34
CA PRO A 76 -19.94 21.41 -6.16
C PRO A 76 -21.46 21.48 -6.27
N ALA A 77 -21.99 20.81 -7.30
CA ALA A 77 -23.42 20.55 -7.37
C ALA A 77 -23.87 19.69 -6.18
N GLU A 78 -25.16 19.78 -5.84
CA GLU A 78 -25.75 19.03 -4.73
C GLU A 78 -25.45 17.53 -4.84
N GLU A 79 -24.85 16.96 -3.79
CA GLU A 79 -24.47 15.56 -3.75
C GLU A 79 -25.72 14.69 -3.53
N ILE A 80 -25.90 13.67 -4.39
CA ILE A 80 -27.02 12.74 -4.30
C ILE A 80 -26.57 11.51 -3.51
N ASP A 81 -27.36 11.12 -2.51
CA ASP A 81 -27.17 9.86 -1.80
C ASP A 81 -27.44 8.67 -2.72
N ALA A 82 -26.38 7.92 -3.06
CA ALA A 82 -26.49 6.71 -3.88
C ALA A 82 -27.12 5.52 -3.13
N GLY A 83 -27.31 5.62 -1.80
CA GLY A 83 -27.89 4.57 -0.96
C GLY A 83 -26.96 3.38 -0.72
N THR A 84 -25.67 3.53 -1.03
CA THR A 84 -24.62 2.54 -0.79
C THR A 84 -24.18 2.55 0.69
N PRO A 85 -23.54 1.47 1.19
CA PRO A 85 -23.00 1.45 2.54
C PRO A 85 -21.93 2.53 2.74
N GLY A 86 -22.06 3.31 3.82
CA GLY A 86 -21.07 4.32 4.21
C GLY A 86 -21.18 5.65 3.47
N GLU A 87 -22.24 5.84 2.69
CA GLU A 87 -22.47 7.02 1.85
C GLU A 87 -22.93 8.22 2.66
N LEU A 88 -22.51 9.43 2.25
CA LEU A 88 -22.64 10.65 3.05
C LEU A 88 -22.11 10.49 4.48
N GLY A 89 -21.09 9.63 4.67
CA GLY A 89 -20.51 9.32 5.98
C GLY A 89 -21.44 8.59 6.94
N LYS A 90 -22.55 7.99 6.47
CA LYS A 90 -23.48 7.24 7.32
C LYS A 90 -22.78 6.04 7.97
N PRO A 91 -23.08 5.74 9.25
CA PRO A 91 -22.49 4.60 9.93
C PRO A 91 -22.97 3.28 9.31
N VAL A 92 -22.04 2.33 9.15
CA VAL A 92 -22.34 0.96 8.69
C VAL A 92 -22.32 0.03 9.89
N HIS A 93 -23.47 -0.56 10.21
CA HIS A 93 -23.62 -1.47 11.33
C HIS A 93 -23.49 -2.93 10.89
N ILE A 94 -22.59 -3.65 11.55
CA ILE A 94 -22.37 -5.08 11.31
C ILE A 94 -22.11 -5.81 12.63
N ASP A 95 -22.31 -7.13 12.63
CA ASP A 95 -22.02 -7.94 13.80
C ASP A 95 -20.49 -8.06 14.02
N SER A 96 -20.05 -7.61 15.18
CA SER A 96 -18.64 -7.67 15.61
C SER A 96 -18.20 -9.10 15.99
N SER A 97 -19.14 -10.03 16.13
CA SER A 97 -18.83 -11.42 16.47
C SER A 97 -18.21 -12.20 15.30
N LEU A 98 -18.43 -11.73 14.07
CA LEU A 98 -17.98 -12.38 12.83
C LEU A 98 -16.46 -12.57 12.80
N PRO A 99 -15.98 -13.75 12.33
CA PRO A 99 -14.56 -14.06 12.31
C PRO A 99 -13.77 -13.11 11.38
N ASP A 100 -14.34 -12.72 10.25
CA ASP A 100 -13.69 -11.84 9.27
C ASP A 100 -13.47 -10.43 9.83
N VAL A 101 -14.43 -9.92 10.61
CA VAL A 101 -14.33 -8.62 11.28
C VAL A 101 -13.23 -8.63 12.33
N LYS A 102 -13.20 -9.67 13.17
CA LYS A 102 -12.14 -9.83 14.19
C LYS A 102 -10.77 -9.96 13.54
N ARG A 103 -10.67 -10.70 12.45
CA ARG A 103 -9.43 -10.84 11.68
C ARG A 103 -9.00 -9.52 11.08
N ALA A 104 -9.90 -8.76 10.46
CA ALA A 104 -9.62 -7.44 9.90
C ALA A 104 -9.00 -6.50 10.94
N PHE A 105 -9.63 -6.41 12.13
CA PHE A 105 -9.08 -5.64 13.23
C PHE A 105 -7.73 -6.15 13.72
N SER A 106 -7.55 -7.48 13.82
CA SER A 106 -6.29 -8.07 14.24
C SER A 106 -5.15 -7.81 13.26
N ASP A 107 -5.43 -7.87 11.96
CA ASP A 107 -4.40 -7.79 10.91
C ASP A 107 -4.05 -6.33 10.58
N PHE A 108 -5.01 -5.39 10.63
CA PHE A 108 -4.83 -4.01 10.16
C PHE A 108 -5.09 -2.92 11.22
N GLY A 109 -5.71 -3.26 12.35
CA GLY A 109 -6.09 -2.29 13.38
C GLY A 109 -7.37 -1.50 13.08
N PHE A 110 -8.02 -1.77 11.95
CA PHE A 110 -9.30 -1.20 11.56
C PHE A 110 -10.13 -2.23 10.80
N ASN A 111 -11.41 -1.93 10.59
CA ASN A 111 -12.35 -2.86 9.98
C ASN A 111 -12.27 -2.84 8.45
N THR A 112 -11.23 -3.48 7.89
CA THR A 112 -11.10 -3.65 6.42
C THR A 112 -12.30 -4.35 5.82
N TYR A 113 -12.91 -5.31 6.53
CA TYR A 113 -14.13 -5.98 6.07
C TYR A 113 -15.28 -4.99 5.78
N VAL A 114 -15.48 -3.98 6.64
CA VAL A 114 -16.45 -2.91 6.36
C VAL A 114 -15.94 -1.95 5.30
N SER A 115 -14.64 -1.64 5.31
CA SER A 115 -14.05 -0.77 4.30
C SER A 115 -14.24 -1.30 2.87
N ASP A 116 -14.17 -2.62 2.68
CA ASP A 116 -14.34 -3.28 1.39
C ASP A 116 -15.79 -3.21 0.88
N MET A 117 -16.76 -2.98 1.77
CA MET A 117 -18.17 -2.78 1.41
C MET A 117 -18.50 -1.33 1.04
N ILE A 118 -17.67 -0.39 1.48
CA ILE A 118 -17.87 1.04 1.24
C ILE A 118 -17.32 1.39 -0.14
N SER A 119 -18.03 2.24 -0.88
CA SER A 119 -17.57 2.72 -2.19
C SER A 119 -16.22 3.41 -2.07
N MET A 120 -15.29 3.13 -3.01
CA MET A 120 -14.03 3.85 -3.10
C MET A 120 -14.24 5.34 -3.45
N ASN A 121 -15.35 5.66 -4.13
CA ASN A 121 -15.72 7.01 -4.54
C ASN A 121 -16.94 7.49 -3.74
N ARG A 122 -16.92 7.29 -2.41
CA ARG A 122 -18.01 7.69 -1.53
C ARG A 122 -18.12 9.20 -1.37
N SER A 123 -19.33 9.71 -1.19
CA SER A 123 -19.61 11.07 -0.76
C SER A 123 -19.41 11.22 0.74
N LEU A 124 -19.00 12.43 1.17
CA LEU A 124 -18.78 12.76 2.57
C LEU A 124 -19.67 13.95 2.94
N PRO A 125 -20.18 14.00 4.18
CA PRO A 125 -20.94 15.15 4.61
C PRO A 125 -20.00 16.34 4.82
N ASP A 126 -20.49 17.53 4.49
CA ASP A 126 -19.82 18.79 4.83
C ASP A 126 -19.83 19.00 6.36
N MET A 127 -18.74 19.55 6.93
CA MET A 127 -18.43 19.53 8.38
C MET A 127 -18.38 20.91 9.04
#